data_AF-A0A4R9GLE9-F1
#
_entry.id   AF-A0A4R9GLE9-F1
#
_cell.length_a   1.000
_cell.length_b   1.000
_cell.length_c   1.000
_cell.angle_alpha   90.00
_cell.angle_beta   90.00
_cell.angle_gamma   90.00
#
_symmetry.space_group_name_H-M   'P 1'
#
loop_
_entity.id
_entity.type
_entity.pdbx_description
1 polymer ?
#
loop_
_entity_poly.entity_id
_entity_poly.type
_entity_poly.pdbx_seq_one_letter_code
_entity_poly.pdbx_strand_id
1 'polypeptide(L)'
;MNFFRVLLVTATILFQPNLVAEPQHSGGEWKQYNLKQVLGRLKYYAFAKIAQSVRKGVPFSQEKEVFPVSCPSDFPRLADHFNCSFLESGKFGENPTPKESLTRAYSPDLSLPTVVPISAKWYEGSTLAGRGALFVPSKDGDKGELRLFYLNNGKLSHYVSGDTIVVFDWQDSELRTILEVKVDELLRPLGGREYFFP
;
A
#
# COMPACT_ATOMS: atom_id res chain seq x y z
N MET A 1 19.97 -29.67 74.59
CA MET A 1 18.80 -28.77 74.45
C MET A 1 18.93 -28.01 73.13
N ASN A 2 18.03 -28.35 72.20
CA ASN A 2 17.44 -27.56 71.08
C ASN A 2 18.37 -26.62 70.30
N PHE A 3 18.90 -26.96 69.11
CA PHE A 3 18.27 -27.13 67.78
C PHE A 3 17.28 -26.03 67.36
N PHE A 4 17.78 -25.07 66.56
CA PHE A 4 16.98 -24.35 65.57
C PHE A 4 17.73 -24.39 64.23
N ARG A 5 17.30 -25.29 63.33
CA ARG A 5 17.66 -25.28 61.91
C ARG A 5 16.62 -24.41 61.19
N VAL A 6 17.07 -23.32 60.58
CA VAL A 6 16.26 -22.53 59.64
C VAL A 6 16.28 -23.28 58.30
N LEU A 7 15.11 -23.75 57.87
CA LEU A 7 14.92 -24.38 56.57
C LEU A 7 14.63 -23.29 55.53
N LEU A 8 15.60 -23.00 54.66
CA LEU A 8 15.42 -22.07 53.55
C LEU A 8 14.76 -22.82 52.38
N VAL A 9 13.50 -22.53 52.08
CA VAL A 9 12.80 -23.08 50.92
C VAL A 9 13.14 -22.22 49.71
N THR A 10 14.03 -22.70 48.85
CA THR A 10 14.31 -22.09 47.55
C THR A 10 13.23 -22.50 46.54
N ALA A 11 12.39 -21.54 46.15
CA ALA A 11 11.40 -21.71 45.09
C ALA A 11 12.09 -21.71 43.71
N THR A 12 12.11 -22.87 43.05
CA THR A 12 12.54 -23.03 41.66
C THR A 12 11.43 -22.53 40.72
N ILE A 13 11.64 -21.37 40.12
CA ILE A 13 10.77 -20.85 39.04
C ILE A 13 11.14 -21.57 37.75
N LEU A 14 10.29 -22.50 37.32
CA LEU A 14 10.35 -23.12 36.00
C LEU A 14 9.88 -22.08 34.96
N PHE A 15 10.82 -21.49 34.22
CA PHE A 15 10.54 -20.76 33.00
C PHE A 15 10.13 -21.78 31.92
N GLN A 16 8.84 -21.87 31.61
CA GLN A 16 8.39 -22.50 30.38
C GLN A 16 8.56 -21.50 29.23
N PRO A 17 9.33 -21.80 28.18
CA PRO A 17 9.28 -21.00 26.96
C PRO A 17 7.93 -21.26 26.30
N ASN A 18 7.08 -20.23 26.26
CA ASN A 18 5.94 -20.21 25.35
C ASN A 18 6.49 -20.26 23.92
N LEU A 19 6.52 -21.46 23.34
CA LEU A 19 6.61 -21.65 21.89
C LEU A 19 5.31 -21.12 21.28
N VAL A 20 5.26 -19.81 21.08
CA VAL A 20 4.34 -19.21 20.13
C VAL A 20 4.82 -19.63 18.75
N ALA A 21 4.10 -20.58 18.14
CA ALA A 21 4.24 -20.85 16.74
C ALA A 21 3.83 -19.59 15.98
N GLU A 22 4.80 -18.87 15.42
CA GLU A 22 4.50 -17.85 14.42
C GLU A 22 3.75 -18.52 13.27
N PRO A 23 2.60 -17.99 12.84
CA PRO A 23 1.96 -18.46 11.63
C PRO A 23 2.95 -18.27 10.47
N GLN A 24 3.23 -19.36 9.76
CA GLN A 24 4.00 -19.32 8.51
C GLN A 24 3.33 -18.28 7.59
N HIS A 25 3.97 -17.13 7.44
CA HIS A 25 3.52 -16.07 6.56
C HIS A 25 3.66 -16.57 5.12
N SER A 26 2.54 -16.98 4.51
CA SER A 26 2.47 -17.31 3.09
C SER A 26 2.38 -16.04 2.22
N GLY A 27 3.00 -14.95 2.65
CA GLY A 27 2.98 -13.64 2.01
C GLY A 27 4.40 -13.10 1.85
N GLY A 28 4.59 -12.17 0.93
CA GLY A 28 5.87 -11.49 0.71
C GLY A 28 6.39 -10.77 1.96
N GLU A 29 7.68 -10.44 1.96
CA GLU A 29 8.35 -9.80 3.10
C GLU A 29 8.65 -8.32 2.83
N TRP A 30 8.37 -7.47 3.82
CA TRP A 30 8.81 -6.08 3.82
C TRP A 30 10.25 -5.95 4.29
N LYS A 31 11.14 -5.55 3.39
CA LYS A 31 12.52 -5.23 3.72
C LYS A 31 12.67 -3.75 4.08
N GLN A 32 13.11 -3.47 5.30
CA GLN A 32 13.35 -2.12 5.79
C GLN A 32 14.71 -1.57 5.32
N TYR A 33 14.74 -0.27 4.98
CA TYR A 33 15.94 0.43 4.56
C TYR A 33 16.17 1.71 5.36
N ASN A 34 17.39 1.87 5.84
CA ASN A 34 17.87 3.18 6.28
C ASN A 34 18.12 4.11 5.09
N LEU A 35 18.42 5.38 5.37
CA LEU A 35 18.66 6.40 4.34
C LEU A 35 19.73 5.98 3.31
N LYS A 36 20.86 5.44 3.75
CA LYS A 36 21.95 5.04 2.84
C LYS A 36 21.50 3.91 1.90
N GLN A 37 20.78 2.93 2.43
CA GLN A 37 20.28 1.79 1.66
C GLN A 37 19.19 2.22 0.66
N VAL A 38 18.22 3.03 1.10
CA VAL A 38 17.13 3.47 0.23
C VAL A 38 17.70 4.32 -0.92
N LEU A 39 18.66 5.23 -0.66
CA LEU A 39 19.30 6.02 -1.73
C LEU A 39 19.93 5.16 -2.84
N GLY A 40 20.44 3.97 -2.49
CA GLY A 40 20.91 2.99 -3.47
C GLY A 40 19.78 2.43 -4.33
N ARG A 41 18.67 2.03 -3.70
CA ARG A 41 17.46 1.54 -4.40
C ARG A 41 16.84 2.60 -5.30
N LEU A 42 16.74 3.85 -4.84
CA LEU A 42 16.10 4.95 -5.58
C LEU A 42 16.71 5.22 -6.97
N LYS A 43 17.99 4.87 -7.18
CA LYS A 43 18.63 4.96 -8.50
C LYS A 43 17.98 4.01 -9.51
N TYR A 44 17.64 2.79 -9.09
CA TYR A 44 16.98 1.80 -9.92
C TYR A 44 15.59 2.27 -10.37
N TYR A 45 14.85 2.93 -9.48
CA TYR A 45 13.50 3.45 -9.74
C TYR A 45 13.47 4.79 -10.48
N ALA A 46 14.62 5.32 -10.90
CA ALA A 46 14.72 6.67 -11.46
C ALA A 46 13.98 7.73 -10.61
N PHE A 47 14.11 7.64 -9.28
CA PHE A 47 13.25 8.37 -8.33
C PHE A 47 13.25 9.89 -8.51
N ALA A 48 14.34 10.46 -9.04
CA ALA A 48 14.38 11.89 -9.37
C ALA A 48 13.24 12.30 -10.33
N LYS A 49 12.92 11.45 -11.30
CA LYS A 49 11.82 11.66 -12.27
C LYS A 49 10.45 11.52 -11.59
N ILE A 50 10.31 10.57 -10.67
CA ILE A 50 9.12 10.38 -9.82
C ILE A 50 8.87 11.60 -8.93
N ALA A 51 9.88 12.05 -8.20
CA ALA A 51 9.76 13.26 -7.38
C ALA A 51 9.43 14.49 -8.25
N GLN A 52 9.93 14.56 -9.49
CA GLN A 52 9.61 15.64 -10.42
C GLN A 52 8.17 15.59 -10.93
N SER A 53 7.59 14.42 -11.23
CA SER A 53 6.15 14.32 -11.57
C SER A 53 5.28 14.85 -10.44
N VAL A 54 5.62 14.49 -9.20
CA VAL A 54 4.91 14.95 -8.01
C VAL A 54 5.01 16.46 -7.84
N ARG A 55 6.22 17.05 -7.94
CA ARG A 55 6.42 18.50 -7.80
C ARG A 55 5.70 19.30 -8.87
N LYS A 56 5.75 18.85 -10.13
CA LYS A 56 5.13 19.56 -11.25
C LYS A 56 3.60 19.52 -11.15
N GLY A 57 3.05 18.40 -10.68
CA GLY A 57 1.61 18.18 -10.64
C GLY A 57 0.98 18.18 -12.03
N VAL A 58 -0.35 18.13 -12.05
CA VAL A 58 -1.18 18.23 -13.26
C VAL A 58 -2.48 18.97 -12.95
N PRO A 59 -3.13 19.58 -13.95
CA PRO A 59 -4.44 20.19 -13.79
C PRO A 59 -5.54 19.11 -13.87
N PHE A 60 -5.99 18.63 -12.72
CA PHE A 60 -7.13 17.72 -12.64
C PHE A 60 -8.42 18.44 -13.05
N SER A 61 -9.09 17.96 -14.09
CA SER A 61 -10.22 18.67 -14.73
C SER A 61 -11.45 17.81 -14.96
N GLN A 62 -11.31 16.48 -15.01
CA GLN A 62 -12.40 15.56 -15.31
C GLN A 62 -12.80 14.83 -14.04
N GLU A 63 -14.06 14.92 -13.63
CA GLU A 63 -14.58 14.07 -12.55
C GLU A 63 -14.60 12.61 -13.03
N LYS A 64 -14.26 11.68 -12.13
CA LYS A 64 -14.14 10.26 -12.42
C LYS A 64 -14.60 9.45 -11.23
N GLU A 65 -15.42 8.44 -11.48
CA GLU A 65 -15.81 7.46 -10.47
C GLU A 65 -14.97 6.19 -10.63
N VAL A 66 -14.45 5.70 -9.50
CA VAL A 66 -13.71 4.44 -9.43
C VAL A 66 -14.44 3.49 -8.51
N PHE A 67 -14.87 2.35 -9.03
CA PHE A 67 -15.49 1.33 -8.21
C PHE A 67 -14.42 0.58 -7.40
N PRO A 68 -14.52 0.54 -6.07
CA PRO A 68 -13.52 -0.13 -5.24
C PRO A 68 -13.51 -1.64 -5.50
N VAL A 69 -12.31 -2.21 -5.56
CA VAL A 69 -12.07 -3.66 -5.69
C VAL A 69 -11.22 -4.11 -4.51
N SER A 70 -11.56 -5.27 -3.94
CA SER A 70 -10.79 -5.87 -2.86
C SER A 70 -9.41 -6.29 -3.36
N CYS A 71 -8.37 -5.96 -2.61
CA CYS A 71 -7.03 -6.47 -2.88
C CYS A 71 -6.95 -7.98 -2.63
N PRO A 72 -6.13 -8.73 -3.39
CA PRO A 72 -5.75 -10.09 -3.06
C PRO A 72 -5.21 -10.21 -1.63
N SER A 73 -5.36 -11.38 -1.00
CA SER A 73 -4.98 -11.59 0.41
C SER A 73 -3.47 -11.47 0.68
N ASP A 74 -2.66 -11.66 -0.35
CA ASP A 74 -1.20 -11.54 -0.37
C ASP A 74 -0.71 -10.14 -0.77
N PHE A 75 -1.62 -9.23 -1.13
CA PHE A 75 -1.27 -7.84 -1.43
C PHE A 75 -1.00 -7.07 -0.13
N PRO A 76 0.14 -6.37 -0.01
CA PRO A 76 0.50 -5.72 1.23
C PRO A 76 -0.41 -4.52 1.53
N ARG A 77 -0.58 -4.22 2.82
CA ARG A 77 -1.20 -2.95 3.22
C ARG A 77 -0.24 -1.81 2.91
N LEU A 78 -0.72 -0.84 2.13
CA LEU A 78 0.04 0.34 1.73
C LEU A 78 -0.34 1.56 2.56
N ALA A 79 0.42 2.65 2.40
CA ALA A 79 0.11 3.93 3.02
C ALA A 79 -1.26 4.47 2.62
N ASP A 80 -1.99 4.97 3.61
CA ASP A 80 -3.35 5.52 3.52
C ASP A 80 -4.39 4.53 2.97
N HIS A 81 -5.57 5.01 2.60
CA HIS A 81 -6.69 4.18 2.15
C HIS A 81 -6.56 3.74 0.68
N PHE A 82 -5.41 3.17 0.32
CA PHE A 82 -5.18 2.63 -1.03
C PHE A 82 -6.19 1.52 -1.36
N ASN A 83 -6.70 1.53 -2.59
CA ASN A 83 -7.59 0.50 -3.12
C ASN A 83 -6.99 -0.14 -4.39
N CYS A 84 -7.10 -1.45 -4.54
CA CYS A 84 -6.53 -2.15 -5.70
C CYS A 84 -7.20 -1.81 -7.04
N SER A 85 -8.38 -1.19 -7.03
CA SER A 85 -8.96 -0.60 -8.24
C SER A 85 -8.06 0.46 -8.87
N PHE A 86 -7.15 1.07 -8.11
CA PHE A 86 -6.23 2.10 -8.59
C PHE A 86 -5.04 1.57 -9.39
N LEU A 87 -4.81 0.25 -9.44
CA LEU A 87 -3.64 -0.32 -10.10
C LEU A 87 -3.63 -0.14 -11.62
N GLU A 88 -4.81 -0.03 -12.24
CA GLU A 88 -4.95 0.07 -13.70
C GLU A 88 -6.03 1.08 -14.11
N SER A 89 -5.62 2.15 -14.79
CA SER A 89 -6.53 3.23 -15.18
C SER A 89 -7.55 2.83 -16.25
N GLY A 90 -7.27 1.78 -17.03
CA GLY A 90 -8.19 1.26 -18.04
C GLY A 90 -9.50 0.72 -17.46
N LYS A 91 -9.50 0.30 -16.18
CA LYS A 91 -10.66 -0.26 -15.50
C LYS A 91 -11.57 0.79 -14.85
N PHE A 92 -11.22 2.08 -14.97
CA PHE A 92 -11.98 3.14 -14.32
C PHE A 92 -13.34 3.37 -15.01
N GLY A 93 -14.42 3.15 -14.26
CA GLY A 93 -15.80 3.28 -14.74
C GLY A 93 -16.44 1.98 -15.18
N GLU A 94 -15.71 0.85 -15.13
CA GLU A 94 -16.32 -0.47 -15.21
C GLU A 94 -17.05 -0.76 -13.90
N ASN A 95 -18.38 -0.86 -13.96
CA ASN A 95 -19.16 -1.29 -12.80
C ASN A 95 -18.86 -2.78 -12.58
N PRO A 96 -18.39 -3.21 -11.38
CA PRO A 96 -18.02 -4.59 -11.15
C PRO A 96 -19.22 -5.50 -11.44
N THR A 97 -19.10 -6.37 -12.45
CA THR A 97 -20.09 -7.42 -12.66
C THR A 97 -20.12 -8.33 -11.42
N PRO A 98 -21.30 -8.83 -10.97
CA PRO A 98 -21.47 -9.53 -9.68
C PRO A 98 -20.66 -10.83 -9.46
N LYS A 99 -19.77 -11.22 -10.38
CA LYS A 99 -19.07 -12.51 -10.36
C LYS A 99 -17.76 -12.53 -9.55
N GLU A 100 -17.21 -11.38 -9.15
CA GLU A 100 -15.92 -11.32 -8.45
C GLU A 100 -16.00 -11.18 -6.93
N SER A 101 -17.21 -11.04 -6.35
CA SER A 101 -17.38 -10.75 -4.92
C SER A 101 -18.15 -11.81 -4.12
N LEU A 102 -18.28 -13.04 -4.61
CA LEU A 102 -19.04 -14.10 -3.90
C LEU A 102 -18.26 -15.39 -3.71
N THR A 103 -17.31 -15.36 -2.78
CA THR A 103 -16.90 -16.54 -2.00
C THR A 103 -16.82 -16.21 -0.52
N ARG A 104 -17.98 -15.90 0.10
CA ARG A 104 -18.28 -16.34 1.47
C ARG A 104 -19.74 -16.07 1.86
N ALA A 105 -20.34 -17.13 2.39
CA ALA A 105 -21.57 -17.19 3.18
C ALA A 105 -22.89 -16.96 2.43
N TYR A 106 -23.56 -18.10 2.17
CA TYR A 106 -25.02 -18.18 2.03
C TYR A 106 -25.69 -17.63 3.31
N SER A 107 -26.46 -16.56 3.17
CA SER A 107 -27.61 -16.22 4.03
C SER A 107 -28.70 -15.65 3.12
N PRO A 108 -29.96 -16.12 3.21
CA PRO A 108 -31.06 -15.62 2.40
C PRO A 108 -31.77 -14.48 3.14
N ASP A 109 -31.12 -13.34 3.25
CA ASP A 109 -31.77 -12.05 3.54
C ASP A 109 -30.79 -10.91 3.24
N LEU A 110 -31.33 -9.73 2.93
CA LEU A 110 -30.67 -8.42 2.84
C LEU A 110 -30.10 -8.01 1.46
N SER A 111 -30.66 -6.91 0.97
CA SER A 111 -30.18 -5.98 -0.06
C SER A 111 -28.70 -6.16 -0.47
N LEU A 112 -28.48 -6.32 -1.78
CA LEU A 112 -27.16 -6.24 -2.41
C LEU A 112 -26.36 -5.06 -1.81
N PRO A 113 -25.11 -5.28 -1.32
CA PRO A 113 -24.30 -4.17 -0.86
C PRO A 113 -24.09 -3.22 -2.04
N THR A 114 -24.65 -2.01 -1.93
CA THR A 114 -24.44 -0.98 -2.93
C THR A 114 -22.98 -0.57 -2.85
N VAL A 115 -22.19 -0.97 -3.85
CA VAL A 115 -20.78 -0.58 -3.95
C VAL A 115 -20.74 0.93 -4.19
N VAL A 116 -20.37 1.70 -3.16
CA VAL A 116 -20.26 3.16 -3.25
C VAL A 116 -19.01 3.51 -4.05
N PRO A 117 -19.12 4.21 -5.20
CA PRO A 117 -17.96 4.60 -5.97
C PRO A 117 -17.07 5.60 -5.20
N ILE A 118 -15.79 5.58 -5.52
CA ILE A 118 -14.81 6.56 -5.07
C ILE A 118 -14.84 7.72 -6.06
N SER A 119 -15.26 8.90 -5.60
CA SER A 119 -15.17 10.14 -6.38
C SER A 119 -13.72 10.60 -6.47
N ALA A 120 -13.24 10.82 -7.69
CA ALA A 120 -11.87 11.20 -7.98
C ALA A 120 -11.83 12.20 -9.15
N LYS A 121 -10.68 12.81 -9.38
CA LYS A 121 -10.45 13.69 -10.54
C LYS A 121 -9.34 13.13 -11.42
N TRP A 122 -9.63 12.99 -12.70
CA TRP A 122 -8.74 12.47 -13.72
C TRP A 122 -8.12 13.60 -14.54
N TYR A 123 -6.86 13.40 -14.89
CA TYR A 123 -6.16 14.14 -15.93
C TYR A 123 -5.78 13.15 -17.03
N GLU A 124 -6.24 13.39 -18.25
CA GLU A 124 -5.85 12.64 -19.45
C GLU A 124 -4.80 13.43 -20.23
N GLY A 125 -3.60 12.89 -20.36
CA GLY A 125 -2.51 13.55 -21.08
C GLY A 125 -1.14 13.05 -20.69
N SER A 126 -0.10 13.60 -21.31
CA SER A 126 1.28 13.25 -20.98
C SER A 126 1.67 13.79 -19.61
N THR A 127 2.28 12.93 -18.79
CA THR A 127 2.91 13.27 -17.52
C THR A 127 4.39 12.91 -17.59
N LEU A 128 5.19 13.31 -16.59
CA LEU A 128 6.57 12.81 -16.51
C LEU A 128 6.60 11.30 -16.24
N ALA A 129 5.61 10.73 -15.56
CA ALA A 129 5.53 9.29 -15.29
C ALA A 129 5.12 8.47 -16.53
N GLY A 130 4.26 9.03 -17.38
CA GLY A 130 3.67 8.34 -18.52
C GLY A 130 2.43 9.06 -19.02
N ARG A 131 1.27 8.41 -18.87
CA ARG A 131 -0.02 8.95 -19.33
C ARG A 131 -1.03 8.96 -18.21
N GLY A 132 -1.51 10.15 -17.90
CA GLY A 132 -2.59 10.38 -16.98
C GLY A 132 -2.20 10.36 -15.51
N ALA A 133 -3.10 10.92 -14.70
CA ALA A 133 -2.98 10.97 -13.25
C ALA A 133 -4.38 11.07 -12.62
N LEU A 134 -4.53 10.47 -11.44
CA LEU A 134 -5.76 10.46 -10.67
C LEU A 134 -5.52 11.17 -9.33
N PHE A 135 -6.45 12.05 -8.96
CA PHE A 135 -6.52 12.67 -7.65
C PHE A 135 -7.71 12.12 -6.89
N VAL A 136 -7.46 11.52 -5.72
CA VAL A 136 -8.52 11.06 -4.81
C VAL A 136 -8.50 12.00 -3.60
N PRO A 137 -9.52 12.86 -3.45
CA PRO A 137 -9.61 13.73 -2.28
C PRO A 137 -9.78 12.89 -1.02
N SER A 138 -9.33 13.43 0.12
CA SER A 138 -9.63 12.81 1.41
C SER A 138 -11.13 12.91 1.71
N LYS A 139 -11.68 11.89 2.38
CA LYS A 139 -13.02 11.95 2.97
C LYS A 139 -12.90 12.50 4.39
N ASP A 140 -13.68 13.54 4.68
CA ASP A 140 -13.89 14.22 5.97
C ASP A 140 -13.08 13.68 7.16
N GLY A 141 -11.88 14.22 7.38
CA GLY A 141 -11.08 14.02 8.59
C GLY A 141 -9.97 12.96 8.51
N ASP A 142 -9.96 12.11 7.48
CA ASP A 142 -8.86 11.17 7.27
C ASP A 142 -7.65 11.85 6.61
N LYS A 143 -6.45 11.40 6.98
CA LYS A 143 -5.21 11.67 6.22
C LYS A 143 -5.10 10.54 5.17
N GLY A 144 -4.69 10.73 3.93
CA GLY A 144 -4.41 11.94 3.16
C GLY A 144 -4.81 11.73 1.70
N GLU A 145 -5.02 12.84 1.01
CA GLU A 145 -5.29 12.90 -0.42
C GLU A 145 -4.33 12.00 -1.22
N LEU A 146 -4.83 11.21 -2.17
CA LEU A 146 -3.98 10.42 -3.04
C LEU A 146 -3.74 11.16 -4.35
N ARG A 147 -2.48 11.27 -4.75
CA ARG A 147 -2.09 11.67 -6.12
C ARG A 147 -1.40 10.50 -6.79
N LEU A 148 -2.06 9.90 -7.76
CA LEU A 148 -1.63 8.70 -8.47
C LEU A 148 -1.19 9.04 -9.89
N PHE A 149 -0.09 8.45 -10.36
CA PHE A 149 0.48 8.69 -11.68
C PHE A 149 0.63 7.38 -12.44
N TYR A 150 0.26 7.38 -13.72
CA TYR A 150 0.14 6.16 -14.51
C TYR A 150 1.19 6.10 -15.63
N LEU A 151 1.68 4.89 -15.89
CA LEU A 151 2.51 4.56 -17.04
C LEU A 151 1.69 4.63 -18.33
N ASN A 152 2.35 4.64 -19.49
CA ASN A 152 1.68 4.72 -20.79
C ASN A 152 0.75 3.54 -21.09
N ASN A 153 0.96 2.40 -20.44
CA ASN A 153 0.12 1.21 -20.55
C ASN A 153 -1.05 1.22 -19.54
N GLY A 154 -1.27 2.32 -18.81
CA GLY A 154 -2.34 2.47 -17.84
C GLY A 154 -2.07 1.82 -16.48
N LYS A 155 -0.92 1.17 -16.27
CA LYS A 155 -0.54 0.66 -14.95
C LYS A 155 -0.09 1.79 -14.02
N LEU A 156 -0.38 1.65 -12.73
CA LEU A 156 0.04 2.61 -11.71
C LEU A 156 1.57 2.62 -11.60
N SER A 157 2.20 3.78 -11.78
CA SER A 157 3.66 3.94 -11.60
C SER A 157 3.99 4.21 -10.15
N HIS A 158 3.33 5.21 -9.57
CA HIS A 158 3.53 5.64 -8.20
C HIS A 158 2.34 6.46 -7.72
N TYR A 159 2.20 6.56 -6.40
CA TYR A 159 1.33 7.55 -5.79
C TYR A 159 2.01 8.25 -4.61
N VAL A 160 1.40 9.36 -4.18
CA VAL A 160 1.84 10.13 -3.02
C VAL A 160 0.70 10.21 -2.02
N SER A 161 1.00 9.64 -0.83
CA SER A 161 0.30 9.66 0.46
C SER A 161 0.92 10.60 1.49
N GLY A 162 0.53 11.87 1.63
CA GLY A 162 1.15 12.77 2.62
C GLY A 162 2.68 12.89 2.46
N ASP A 163 3.44 12.33 3.41
CA ASP A 163 4.91 12.30 3.42
C ASP A 163 5.51 11.00 2.84
N THR A 164 4.71 10.20 2.15
CA THR A 164 5.11 8.90 1.61
C THR A 164 4.88 8.83 0.10
N ILE A 165 5.90 8.40 -0.62
CA ILE A 165 5.83 8.07 -2.05
C ILE A 165 5.90 6.55 -2.20
N VAL A 166 4.89 5.96 -2.81
CA VAL A 166 4.83 4.52 -3.08
C VAL A 166 5.04 4.27 -4.56
N VAL A 167 6.00 3.43 -4.91
CA VAL A 167 6.44 3.14 -6.28
C VAL A 167 6.18 1.67 -6.59
N PHE A 168 5.60 1.40 -7.75
CA PHE A 168 5.23 0.07 -8.23
C PHE A 168 6.19 -0.36 -9.34
N ASP A 169 6.91 -1.46 -9.12
CA ASP A 169 7.82 -2.03 -10.11
C ASP A 169 7.13 -3.11 -10.92
N TRP A 170 6.90 -2.84 -12.19
CA TRP A 170 6.26 -3.78 -13.09
C TRP A 170 7.30 -4.41 -14.00
N GLN A 171 7.28 -5.74 -14.08
CA GLN A 171 7.90 -6.48 -15.18
C GLN A 171 6.78 -6.99 -16.08
N ASP A 172 6.66 -6.37 -17.26
CA ASP A 172 5.54 -6.59 -18.18
C ASP A 172 4.17 -6.33 -17.54
N SER A 173 3.48 -7.40 -17.14
CA SER A 173 2.19 -7.36 -16.45
C SER A 173 2.23 -7.84 -15.01
N GLU A 174 3.40 -8.25 -14.53
CA GLU A 174 3.57 -8.75 -13.19
C GLU A 174 4.17 -7.67 -12.29
N LEU A 175 3.52 -7.42 -11.15
CA LEU A 175 4.03 -6.52 -10.12
C LEU A 175 5.11 -7.25 -9.33
N ARG A 176 6.37 -6.82 -9.46
CA ARG A 176 7.53 -7.48 -8.84
C ARG A 176 7.81 -6.99 -7.44
N THR A 177 7.80 -5.67 -7.27
CA THR A 177 8.10 -5.03 -5.99
C THR A 177 7.27 -3.78 -5.79
N ILE A 178 7.09 -3.41 -4.53
CA ILE A 178 6.54 -2.11 -4.14
C ILE A 178 7.55 -1.44 -3.21
N LEU A 179 8.02 -0.25 -3.57
CA LEU A 179 8.91 0.55 -2.74
C LEU A 179 8.13 1.71 -2.11
N GLU A 180 8.08 1.75 -0.78
CA GLU A 180 7.60 2.91 -0.03
C GLU A 180 8.78 3.76 0.43
N VAL A 181 8.71 5.06 0.17
CA VAL A 181 9.75 6.03 0.49
C VAL A 181 9.14 7.14 1.34
N LYS A 182 9.59 7.26 2.59
CA LYS A 182 9.26 8.42 3.41
C LYS A 182 10.10 9.61 2.92
N VAL A 183 9.47 10.76 2.75
CA VAL A 183 10.10 11.98 2.25
C VAL A 183 9.77 13.17 3.14
N ASP A 184 10.55 14.25 3.01
CA ASP A 184 10.19 15.55 3.59
C ASP A 184 9.34 16.41 2.62
N GLU A 185 9.03 17.64 3.03
CA GLU A 185 8.25 18.61 2.24
C GLU A 185 8.90 18.97 0.88
N LEU A 186 10.22 18.79 0.75
CA LEU A 186 10.97 19.02 -0.48
C LEU A 186 11.09 17.74 -1.33
N LEU A 187 10.43 16.65 -0.92
CA LEU A 187 10.50 15.30 -1.47
C LEU A 187 11.91 14.70 -1.40
N ARG A 188 12.70 15.05 -0.37
CA ARG A 188 13.99 14.41 -0.09
C ARG A 188 13.74 13.12 0.69
N PRO A 189 14.31 11.97 0.28
CA PRO A 189 14.13 10.70 0.98
C PRO A 189 14.67 10.76 2.42
N LEU A 190 13.93 10.18 3.35
CA LEU A 190 14.29 10.02 4.77
C LEU A 190 14.53 8.56 5.15
N GLY A 191 13.93 7.63 4.40
CA GLY A 191 14.00 6.19 4.61
C GLY A 191 13.00 5.48 3.70
N GLY A 192 12.91 4.16 3.81
CA GLY A 192 11.91 3.42 3.04
C GLY A 192 11.88 1.94 3.35
N ARG A 193 10.95 1.25 2.72
CA ARG A 193 10.81 -0.20 2.75
C ARG A 193 10.36 -0.73 1.42
N GLU A 194 10.71 -1.97 1.11
CA GLU A 194 10.38 -2.59 -0.16
C GLU A 194 9.77 -3.97 0.08
N TYR A 195 8.62 -4.18 -0.55
CA TYR A 195 7.92 -5.45 -0.54
C TYR A 195 8.30 -6.25 -1.76
N PHE A 196 8.63 -7.52 -1.55
CA PHE A 196 8.91 -8.47 -2.61
C PHE A 196 7.78 -9.49 -2.65
N PHE A 197 7.12 -9.61 -3.81
CA PHE A 197 6.13 -10.65 -4.02
C PHE A 197 6.84 -12.03 -4.10
N PRO A 198 6.21 -13.11 -3.58
CA PRO A 198 6.78 -14.45 -3.56
C PRO A 198 6.97 -15.07 -4.94
#